data_AF-A0A1H0I8U3-F1
#
_entry.id   AF-A0A1H0I8U3-F1
#
_cell.length_a   1.000
_cell.length_b   1.000
_cell.length_c   1.000
_cell.angle_alpha   90.00
_cell.angle_beta   90.00
_cell.angle_gamma   90.00
#
_symmetry.space_group_name_H-M   'P 1'
#
loop_
_entity.id
_entity.type
_entity.pdbx_description
1 polymer ?
#
loop_
_entity_poly.entity_id
_entity_poly.type
_entity_poly.pdbx_seq_one_letter_code
_entity_poly.pdbx_strand_id
1 'polypeptide(L)'
;MSLLNTESSIENTSNEENTYSGTATFLYSSKITGNVNLEGMCEILAESDAFSFALTSSGKIYFTDDKRLRSQQLNIETTITEQGMTVTGHNDFLKANPGDSNTYALSLALDLILSDKRLFNTAYGFPTESARIFMRPIAIKCEGDEDHELVIPYIKVYKGGIISISLPSISGFEESTIQTLVHSEVNKSRQNLTSVLCVKELHVACTECQMAQMSRRERLLQREAFETIMGAALNTPEEIEFVDERLTVYELVHTDQLTLTDIARNLLSVVARTISVGAVQTQIRWYGGQYNDDSIGQHWRGKPIIYISSHTNQKSSSSENWSTHKQLVNSVLARAFLSDKIIYADLNSKDMRNFDDFNNFYSEPVSLMLASLQVEEFVEQHDSYTFNNLTSDIQVLNEASHFIQTYYSYASLGLDKCKTAIDVARLEFEILEFEETLLSAHKYGEIAKYIEEIQRGEQLSSIYKLLHKKIETVRKALELDDKIKSESYTRRITIIFGVIASATLSPELMQPLAKYFEVAPENGDLAKVYGIASSVIVVAGVLTLIHYTFKLKDWIVKTLNGR
;
A
#
# COMPACT_ATOMS: atom_id res chain seq x y z
N MET A 1 -11.78 -35.79 -68.14
CA MET A 1 -12.05 -37.12 -67.55
C MET A 1 -10.76 -37.59 -66.92
N SER A 2 -10.78 -37.73 -65.59
CA SER A 2 -9.76 -38.16 -64.61
C SER A 2 -8.28 -37.81 -64.83
N LEU A 3 -7.85 -36.77 -64.11
CA LEU A 3 -6.47 -36.50 -63.71
C LEU A 3 -6.06 -37.38 -62.52
N LEU A 4 -4.75 -37.63 -62.44
CA LEU A 4 -4.07 -38.50 -61.48
C LEU A 4 -4.32 -38.10 -60.02
N ASN A 5 -4.60 -39.12 -59.20
CA ASN A 5 -4.48 -39.06 -57.75
C ASN A 5 -3.00 -38.97 -57.37
N THR A 6 -2.63 -37.83 -56.79
CA THR A 6 -1.40 -37.72 -56.00
C THR A 6 -1.87 -37.59 -54.56
N GLU A 7 -1.76 -38.68 -53.79
CA GLU A 7 -1.91 -38.63 -52.34
C GLU A 7 -0.74 -37.81 -51.79
N SER A 8 -0.99 -36.53 -51.50
CA SER A 8 -0.14 -35.79 -50.58
C SER A 8 -0.47 -36.26 -49.17
N SER A 9 0.43 -37.03 -48.59
CA SER A 9 0.53 -37.25 -47.15
C SER A 9 0.42 -35.93 -46.41
N ILE A 10 -0.74 -35.67 -45.81
CA ILE A 10 -0.88 -34.66 -44.77
C ILE A 10 -0.11 -35.25 -43.58
N GLU A 11 1.15 -34.84 -43.44
CA GLU A 11 1.83 -34.87 -42.15
C GLU A 11 1.01 -34.00 -41.20
N ASN A 12 0.15 -34.66 -40.42
CA ASN A 12 -0.35 -34.12 -39.17
C ASN A 12 0.86 -33.93 -38.26
N THR A 13 1.54 -32.81 -38.40
CA THR A 13 2.26 -32.22 -37.28
C THR A 13 1.18 -31.83 -36.27
N SER A 14 0.95 -32.71 -35.30
CA SER A 14 0.32 -32.31 -34.05
C SER A 14 1.15 -31.14 -33.53
N ASN A 15 0.62 -29.91 -33.61
CA ASN A 15 1.14 -28.81 -32.80
C ASN A 15 0.97 -29.25 -31.35
N GLU A 16 2.03 -29.81 -30.77
CA GLU A 16 2.10 -30.03 -29.32
C GLU A 16 1.90 -28.65 -28.67
N GLU A 17 0.81 -28.53 -27.92
CA GLU A 17 0.47 -27.29 -27.24
C GLU A 17 1.52 -27.06 -26.15
N ASN A 18 2.17 -25.88 -26.15
CA ASN A 18 3.19 -25.59 -25.16
C ASN A 18 2.57 -25.51 -23.75
N THR A 19 3.20 -26.16 -22.78
CA THR A 19 2.80 -26.15 -21.38
C THR A 19 3.84 -25.46 -20.50
N TYR A 20 3.39 -24.89 -19.38
CA TYR A 20 4.18 -24.03 -18.51
C TYR A 20 3.97 -24.41 -17.04
N SER A 21 5.06 -24.44 -16.27
CA SER A 21 5.06 -24.71 -14.83
C SER A 21 5.75 -23.58 -14.08
N GLY A 22 5.30 -23.30 -12.87
CA GLY A 22 5.79 -22.16 -12.11
C GLY A 22 4.97 -21.81 -10.89
N THR A 23 5.12 -20.57 -10.41
CA THR A 23 4.40 -20.05 -9.24
C THR A 23 3.84 -18.66 -9.50
N ALA A 24 2.87 -18.26 -8.69
CA ALA A 24 2.28 -16.93 -8.72
C ALA A 24 2.35 -16.28 -7.33
N THR A 25 2.51 -14.96 -7.31
CA THR A 25 2.36 -14.14 -6.11
C THR A 25 1.41 -12.99 -6.41
N PHE A 26 0.47 -12.74 -5.50
CA PHE A 26 -0.43 -11.59 -5.60
C PHE A 26 0.00 -10.53 -4.60
N LEU A 27 0.42 -9.38 -5.14
CA LEU A 27 0.90 -8.24 -4.37
C LEU A 27 -0.19 -7.17 -4.31
N TYR A 28 -0.57 -6.78 -3.09
CA TYR A 28 -1.50 -5.68 -2.85
C TYR A 28 -0.87 -4.61 -1.98
N SER A 29 -1.21 -3.34 -2.17
CA SER A 29 -0.58 -2.24 -1.42
C SER A 29 -1.55 -1.10 -1.13
N SER A 30 -1.38 -0.49 0.04
CA SER A 30 -2.14 0.66 0.54
C SER A 30 -1.27 1.46 1.53
N LYS A 31 -1.88 2.34 2.34
CA LYS A 31 -1.19 3.12 3.38
C LYS A 31 -2.00 3.11 4.67
N ILE A 32 -1.33 2.92 5.80
CA ILE A 32 -1.89 3.10 7.14
C ILE A 32 -2.00 4.60 7.44
N THR A 33 -3.07 5.01 8.10
CA THR A 33 -3.19 6.38 8.60
C THR A 33 -2.46 6.57 9.93
N GLY A 34 -1.69 7.64 10.04
CA GLY A 34 -0.89 7.95 11.23
C GLY A 34 0.59 7.57 11.10
N ASN A 35 1.36 7.84 12.16
CA ASN A 35 2.78 7.51 12.20
C ASN A 35 2.96 6.05 12.65
N VAL A 36 3.75 5.29 11.90
CA VAL A 36 4.05 3.89 12.22
C VAL A 36 5.39 3.81 12.95
N ASN A 37 5.37 3.30 14.19
CA ASN A 37 6.59 2.85 14.86
C ASN A 37 6.87 1.40 14.44
N LEU A 38 7.88 1.19 13.59
CA LEU A 38 8.20 -0.13 13.04
C LEU A 38 8.52 -1.15 14.14
N GLU A 39 9.35 -0.80 15.13
CA GLU A 39 9.73 -1.74 16.19
C GLU A 39 8.53 -2.12 17.05
N GLY A 40 7.78 -1.13 17.54
CA GLY A 40 6.58 -1.40 18.35
C GLY A 40 5.53 -2.23 17.60
N MET A 41 5.37 -1.99 16.29
CA MET A 41 4.51 -2.83 15.45
C MET A 41 5.02 -4.28 15.36
N CYS A 42 6.32 -4.48 15.13
CA CYS A 42 6.90 -5.83 15.09
C CYS A 42 6.66 -6.59 16.40
N GLU A 43 6.81 -5.90 17.54
CA GLU A 43 6.54 -6.47 18.86
C GLU A 43 5.06 -6.88 19.00
N ILE A 44 4.13 -5.97 18.68
CA ILE A 44 2.68 -6.21 18.79
C ILE A 44 2.23 -7.37 17.89
N LEU A 45 2.71 -7.44 16.65
CA LEU A 45 2.28 -8.45 15.70
C LEU A 45 2.90 -9.82 16.04
N ALA A 46 4.20 -9.86 16.34
CA ALA A 46 4.90 -11.11 16.66
C ALA A 46 4.49 -11.72 18.00
N GLU A 47 3.88 -10.97 18.91
CA GLU A 47 3.35 -11.50 20.19
C GLU A 47 2.13 -12.43 20.00
N SER A 48 1.45 -12.36 18.86
CA SER A 48 0.22 -13.11 18.57
C SER A 48 0.48 -14.32 17.67
N ASP A 49 -0.12 -15.47 17.99
CA ASP A 49 0.01 -16.71 17.19
C ASP A 49 -0.62 -16.61 15.77
N ALA A 50 -1.35 -15.52 15.49
CA ALA A 50 -1.79 -15.17 14.13
C ALA A 50 -0.61 -14.85 13.17
N PHE A 51 0.55 -14.48 13.72
CA PHE A 51 1.77 -14.16 12.98
C PHE A 51 2.91 -15.05 13.46
N SER A 52 3.74 -15.52 12.53
CA SER A 52 4.86 -16.41 12.85
C SER A 52 6.04 -15.62 13.42
N PHE A 53 6.44 -14.54 12.76
CA PHE A 53 7.51 -13.65 13.19
C PHE A 53 7.50 -12.34 12.38
N ALA A 54 8.30 -11.37 12.82
CA ALA A 54 8.61 -10.17 12.06
C ALA A 54 10.12 -10.01 11.85
N LEU A 55 10.54 -9.54 10.69
CA LEU A 55 11.94 -9.27 10.33
C LEU A 55 12.08 -7.85 9.80
N THR A 56 12.90 -7.03 10.45
CA THR A 56 13.19 -5.66 9.99
C THR A 56 14.22 -5.68 8.86
N SER A 57 14.25 -4.61 8.05
CA SER A 57 15.28 -4.40 7.01
C SER A 57 16.71 -4.29 7.58
N SER A 58 16.85 -4.00 8.88
CA SER A 58 18.13 -4.05 9.60
C SER A 58 18.55 -5.46 10.01
N GLY A 59 17.70 -6.48 9.84
CA GLY A 59 17.98 -7.87 10.22
C GLY A 59 17.62 -8.22 11.66
N LYS A 60 16.77 -7.44 12.32
CA LYS A 60 16.26 -7.78 13.66
C LYS A 60 15.00 -8.62 13.51
N ILE A 61 15.02 -9.86 14.02
CA ILE A 61 13.88 -10.78 14.03
C ILE A 61 13.16 -10.70 15.38
N TYR A 62 11.83 -10.71 15.36
CA TYR A 62 10.94 -10.73 16.52
C TYR A 62 10.06 -11.97 16.46
N PHE A 63 10.02 -12.75 17.53
CA PHE A 63 9.32 -14.03 17.61
C PHE A 63 8.97 -14.37 19.05
N THR A 64 8.14 -15.39 19.27
CA THR A 64 7.83 -15.89 20.61
C THR A 64 8.65 -17.12 20.95
N ASP A 65 9.09 -17.20 22.21
CA ASP A 65 9.69 -18.39 22.82
C ASP A 65 8.99 -18.62 24.17
N ASP A 66 8.35 -19.78 24.35
CA ASP A 66 7.49 -20.08 25.50
C ASP A 66 6.47 -18.95 25.81
N LYS A 67 5.79 -18.45 24.76
CA LYS A 67 4.81 -17.33 24.82
C LYS A 67 5.37 -16.00 25.30
N ARG A 68 6.69 -15.85 25.33
CA ARG A 68 7.35 -14.57 25.61
C ARG A 68 7.94 -14.03 24.34
N LEU A 69 7.65 -12.77 24.05
CA LEU A 69 8.27 -12.06 22.94
C LEU A 69 9.78 -11.98 23.15
N ARG A 70 10.53 -12.31 22.09
CA ARG A 70 11.98 -12.19 22.00
C ARG A 70 12.35 -11.45 20.72
N SER A 71 13.52 -10.83 20.74
CA SER A 71 14.13 -10.25 19.55
C SER A 71 15.59 -10.64 19.44
N GLN A 72 16.05 -10.92 18.23
CA GLN A 72 17.43 -11.29 17.94
C GLN A 72 17.94 -10.49 16.73
N GLN A 73 19.19 -10.05 16.77
CA GLN A 73 19.85 -9.42 15.63
C GLN A 73 20.55 -10.50 14.81
N LEU A 74 20.15 -10.65 13.54
CA LEU A 74 20.84 -11.51 12.59
C LEU A 74 22.16 -10.85 12.17
N ASN A 75 23.19 -11.67 11.96
CA ASN A 75 24.45 -11.25 11.41
C ASN A 75 24.45 -11.52 9.90
N ILE A 76 24.48 -10.44 9.10
CA ILE A 76 24.43 -10.49 7.63
C ILE A 76 25.77 -10.00 7.12
N GLU A 77 26.61 -10.93 6.67
CA GLU A 77 27.95 -10.65 6.16
C GLU A 77 27.94 -10.69 4.63
N THR A 78 28.42 -9.60 4.01
CA THR A 78 28.63 -9.53 2.56
C THR A 78 30.05 -9.95 2.22
N THR A 79 30.23 -10.72 1.15
CA THR A 79 31.57 -11.01 0.63
C THR A 79 32.26 -9.74 0.17
N ILE A 80 33.60 -9.77 0.05
CA ILE A 80 34.40 -8.62 -0.40
C ILE A 80 33.98 -8.14 -1.80
N THR A 81 33.46 -9.06 -2.63
CA THR A 81 32.95 -8.75 -3.98
C THR A 81 31.50 -8.25 -3.98
N GLU A 82 30.83 -8.20 -2.82
CA GLU A 82 29.39 -7.92 -2.65
C GLU A 82 28.45 -8.87 -3.43
N GLN A 83 28.97 -9.95 -4.01
CA GLN A 83 28.20 -10.90 -4.82
C GLN A 83 27.61 -12.04 -4.00
N GLY A 84 28.12 -12.28 -2.79
CA GLY A 84 27.61 -13.29 -1.87
C GLY A 84 27.23 -12.67 -0.54
N MET A 85 26.20 -13.21 0.11
CA MET A 85 25.81 -12.83 1.45
C MET A 85 25.60 -14.08 2.30
N THR A 86 26.02 -14.03 3.56
CA THR A 86 25.83 -15.11 4.53
C THR A 86 25.05 -14.58 5.71
N VAL A 87 24.03 -15.33 6.15
CA VAL A 87 23.20 -14.97 7.30
C VAL A 87 23.42 -15.97 8.43
N THR A 88 23.79 -15.48 9.60
CA THR A 88 23.95 -16.30 10.82
C THR A 88 23.16 -15.70 11.99
N GLY A 89 23.02 -16.47 13.07
CA GLY A 89 22.30 -16.03 14.26
C GLY A 89 20.78 -16.23 14.22
N HIS A 90 20.27 -17.16 13.40
CA HIS A 90 18.85 -17.53 13.35
C HIS A 90 18.51 -18.80 14.15
N ASN A 91 19.51 -19.41 14.80
CA ASN A 91 19.35 -20.71 15.48
C ASN A 91 18.37 -20.68 16.65
N ASP A 92 18.29 -19.56 17.39
CA ASP A 92 17.39 -19.49 18.55
C ASP A 92 15.94 -19.38 18.10
N PHE A 93 15.67 -18.70 16.98
CA PHE A 93 14.36 -18.70 16.34
C PHE A 93 13.94 -20.12 15.93
N LEU A 94 14.80 -20.86 15.21
CA LEU A 94 14.48 -22.22 14.76
C LEU A 94 14.23 -23.19 15.92
N LYS A 95 14.92 -23.01 17.06
CA LYS A 95 14.70 -23.80 18.27
C LYS A 95 13.38 -23.46 18.95
N ALA A 96 13.03 -22.17 19.02
CA ALA A 96 11.82 -21.70 19.69
C ALA A 96 10.54 -21.95 18.86
N ASN A 97 10.67 -21.93 17.53
CA ASN A 97 9.56 -22.05 16.58
C ASN A 97 9.80 -23.23 15.63
N PRO A 98 9.83 -24.48 16.13
CA PRO A 98 9.97 -25.65 15.27
C PRO A 98 8.76 -25.75 14.31
N GLY A 99 9.00 -26.30 13.12
CA GLY A 99 7.97 -26.51 12.10
C GLY A 99 8.45 -26.12 10.71
N ASP A 100 7.99 -26.87 9.71
CA ASP A 100 8.38 -26.68 8.32
C ASP A 100 7.84 -25.38 7.76
N SER A 101 6.63 -24.98 8.17
CA SER A 101 6.04 -23.69 7.77
C SER A 101 6.85 -22.49 8.27
N ASN A 102 7.36 -22.54 9.50
CA ASN A 102 8.20 -21.48 10.07
C ASN A 102 9.59 -21.45 9.42
N THR A 103 10.15 -22.62 9.12
CA THR A 103 11.45 -22.76 8.45
C THR A 103 11.37 -22.23 7.01
N TYR A 104 10.32 -22.60 6.28
CA TYR A 104 10.07 -22.09 4.93
C TYR A 104 9.86 -20.57 4.95
N ALA A 105 9.02 -20.05 5.85
CA ALA A 105 8.79 -18.62 5.98
C ALA A 105 10.07 -17.85 6.31
N LEU A 106 10.93 -18.40 7.19
CA LEU A 106 12.25 -17.84 7.46
C LEU A 106 13.12 -17.83 6.21
N SER A 107 13.20 -18.93 5.46
CA SER A 107 13.97 -18.99 4.22
C SER A 107 13.53 -17.90 3.24
N LEU A 108 12.22 -17.77 3.01
CA LEU A 108 11.66 -16.72 2.16
C LEU A 108 11.99 -15.30 2.69
N ALA A 109 11.91 -15.11 4.01
CA ALA A 109 12.28 -13.83 4.62
C ALA A 109 13.74 -13.47 4.40
N LEU A 110 14.63 -14.46 4.48
CA LEU A 110 16.06 -14.32 4.23
C LEU A 110 16.32 -14.02 2.75
N ASP A 111 15.69 -14.73 1.83
CA ASP A 111 15.84 -14.47 0.40
C ASP A 111 15.41 -13.03 0.05
N LEU A 112 14.27 -12.57 0.58
CA LEU A 112 13.76 -11.22 0.34
C LEU A 112 14.66 -10.12 0.92
N ILE A 113 15.19 -10.28 2.14
CA ILE A 113 16.09 -9.27 2.75
C ILE A 113 17.44 -9.23 2.03
N LEU A 114 17.93 -10.38 1.56
CA LEU A 114 19.16 -10.47 0.78
C LEU A 114 18.97 -9.85 -0.61
N SER A 115 17.84 -10.10 -1.27
CA SER A 115 17.44 -9.44 -2.52
C SER A 115 17.34 -7.91 -2.36
N ASP A 116 16.72 -7.40 -1.29
CA ASP A 116 16.70 -5.94 -1.01
C ASP A 116 18.13 -5.36 -0.94
N LYS A 117 19.02 -6.01 -0.18
CA LYS A 117 20.42 -5.58 0.00
C LYS A 117 21.25 -5.72 -1.28
N ARG A 118 20.93 -6.70 -2.13
CA ARG A 118 21.59 -6.94 -3.42
C ARG A 118 21.19 -5.88 -4.43
N LEU A 119 19.89 -5.61 -4.59
CA LEU A 119 19.36 -4.78 -5.67
C LEU A 119 19.50 -3.29 -5.39
N PHE A 120 19.33 -2.86 -4.14
CA PHE A 120 19.26 -1.45 -3.78
C PHE A 120 20.43 -0.97 -2.94
N ASN A 121 20.77 0.31 -3.10
CA ASN A 121 21.74 1.01 -2.30
C ASN A 121 21.07 1.72 -1.13
N THR A 122 20.99 1.02 0.01
CA THR A 122 20.32 1.53 1.22
C THR A 122 21.00 2.75 1.83
N ALA A 123 22.24 3.09 1.43
CA ALA A 123 22.94 4.29 1.92
C ALA A 123 22.20 5.59 1.57
N TYR A 124 21.37 5.57 0.51
CA TYR A 124 20.60 6.73 0.04
C TYR A 124 19.12 6.67 0.42
N GLY A 125 18.75 5.81 1.40
CA GLY A 125 17.40 5.80 1.97
C GLY A 125 16.32 5.11 1.14
N PHE A 126 16.68 4.43 0.04
CA PHE A 126 15.75 3.64 -0.77
C PHE A 126 16.17 2.14 -0.86
N PRO A 127 15.22 1.20 -0.70
CA PRO A 127 13.88 1.42 -0.15
C PRO A 127 13.99 1.93 1.29
N THR A 128 12.98 2.68 1.73
CA THR A 128 12.97 3.20 3.11
C THR A 128 12.95 2.04 4.12
N GLU A 129 13.35 2.32 5.36
CA GLU A 129 13.28 1.36 6.47
C GLU A 129 11.91 0.68 6.50
N SER A 130 11.93 -0.64 6.64
CA SER A 130 10.71 -1.45 6.62
C SER A 130 10.84 -2.69 7.49
N ALA A 131 9.72 -3.35 7.75
CA ALA A 131 9.70 -4.67 8.33
C ALA A 131 8.73 -5.57 7.55
N ARG A 132 9.09 -6.84 7.41
CA ARG A 132 8.22 -7.89 6.88
C ARG A 132 7.69 -8.73 8.04
N ILE A 133 6.38 -8.92 8.07
CA ILE A 133 5.69 -9.74 9.07
C ILE A 133 5.13 -10.95 8.34
N PHE A 134 5.55 -12.13 8.77
CA PHE A 134 5.12 -13.39 8.18
C PHE A 134 3.95 -13.96 8.95
N MET A 135 2.90 -14.35 8.24
CA MET A 135 1.71 -14.96 8.81
C MET A 135 1.85 -16.48 8.78
N ARG A 136 1.03 -17.18 9.57
CA ARG A 136 0.87 -18.62 9.41
C ARG A 136 0.22 -18.92 8.04
N PRO A 137 0.49 -20.09 7.44
CA PRO A 137 -0.10 -20.44 6.15
C PRO A 137 -1.63 -20.35 6.15
N ILE A 138 -2.19 -19.93 5.02
CA ILE A 138 -3.62 -19.99 4.74
C ILE A 138 -3.84 -20.94 3.57
N ALA A 139 -4.94 -21.67 3.59
CA ALA A 139 -5.34 -22.53 2.49
C ALA A 139 -6.53 -21.89 1.77
N ILE A 140 -6.45 -21.76 0.46
CA ILE A 140 -7.50 -21.14 -0.36
C ILE A 140 -7.99 -22.16 -1.39
N LYS A 141 -9.28 -22.13 -1.67
CA LYS A 141 -9.88 -22.97 -2.72
C LYS A 141 -10.74 -22.11 -3.62
N CYS A 142 -10.40 -22.00 -4.90
CA CYS A 142 -11.21 -21.26 -5.87
C CYS A 142 -12.36 -22.13 -6.39
N GLU A 143 -13.36 -21.49 -7.00
CA GLU A 143 -14.43 -22.17 -7.70
C GLU A 143 -13.87 -22.97 -8.89
N GLY A 144 -14.12 -24.28 -8.90
CA GLY A 144 -13.63 -25.21 -9.92
C GLY A 144 -12.40 -26.00 -9.52
N ASP A 145 -11.74 -25.64 -8.42
CA ASP A 145 -10.61 -26.40 -7.88
C ASP A 145 -11.10 -27.57 -7.01
N GLU A 146 -10.39 -28.69 -7.04
CA GLU A 146 -10.69 -29.86 -6.19
C GLU A 146 -10.04 -29.74 -4.81
N ASP A 147 -8.80 -29.24 -4.76
CA ASP A 147 -7.97 -29.18 -3.56
C ASP A 147 -7.70 -27.73 -3.11
N HIS A 148 -7.23 -27.57 -1.87
CA HIS A 148 -6.78 -26.28 -1.36
C HIS A 148 -5.34 -25.98 -1.81
N GLU A 149 -5.12 -24.76 -2.30
CA GLU A 149 -3.81 -24.18 -2.52
C GLU A 149 -3.31 -23.54 -1.22
N LEU A 150 -2.08 -23.88 -0.80
CA LEU A 150 -1.43 -23.25 0.34
C LEU A 150 -0.71 -21.96 -0.08
N VAL A 151 -0.89 -20.93 0.75
CA VAL A 151 -0.28 -19.60 0.60
C VAL A 151 0.36 -19.20 1.92
N ILE A 152 1.52 -18.52 1.88
CA ILE A 152 2.15 -17.94 3.08
C ILE A 152 2.14 -16.42 2.99
N PRO A 153 1.10 -15.77 3.53
CA PRO A 153 1.02 -14.32 3.49
C PRO A 153 2.17 -13.68 4.25
N TYR A 154 2.74 -12.63 3.68
CA TYR A 154 3.60 -11.72 4.44
C TYR A 154 3.26 -10.27 4.12
N ILE A 155 3.45 -9.41 5.11
CA ILE A 155 3.10 -8.00 5.06
C ILE A 155 4.36 -7.19 5.24
N LYS A 156 4.68 -6.32 4.28
CA LYS A 156 5.78 -5.36 4.38
C LYS A 156 5.20 -4.01 4.78
N VAL A 157 5.73 -3.43 5.84
CA VAL A 157 5.36 -2.11 6.33
C VAL A 157 6.57 -1.20 6.29
N TYR A 158 6.42 -0.06 5.63
CA TYR A 158 7.45 0.97 5.50
C TYR A 158 7.29 2.04 6.59
N LYS A 159 8.39 2.68 7.00
CA LYS A 159 8.40 3.76 8.01
C LYS A 159 7.40 4.89 7.74
N GLY A 160 7.13 5.19 6.47
CA GLY A 160 6.12 6.17 6.03
C GLY A 160 4.67 5.70 6.07
N GLY A 161 4.40 4.51 6.61
CA GLY A 161 3.06 3.92 6.74
C GLY A 161 2.52 3.24 5.49
N ILE A 162 3.26 3.21 4.38
CA ILE A 162 2.88 2.39 3.22
C ILE A 162 2.97 0.92 3.64
N ILE A 163 1.97 0.15 3.25
CA ILE A 163 1.87 -1.28 3.54
C ILE A 163 1.60 -2.07 2.28
N SER A 164 2.21 -3.25 2.18
CA SER A 164 1.93 -4.20 1.13
C SER A 164 1.77 -5.60 1.70
N ILE A 165 0.84 -6.37 1.14
CA ILE A 165 0.70 -7.80 1.42
C ILE A 165 1.02 -8.58 0.15
N SER A 166 1.81 -9.63 0.33
CA SER A 166 2.13 -10.59 -0.72
C SER A 166 1.52 -11.93 -0.35
N LEU A 167 0.90 -12.57 -1.33
CA LEU A 167 0.28 -13.88 -1.21
C LEU A 167 0.99 -14.85 -2.16
N PRO A 168 2.19 -15.34 -1.80
CA PRO A 168 2.94 -16.32 -2.58
C PRO A 168 2.33 -17.72 -2.44
N SER A 169 2.06 -18.35 -3.59
CA SER A 169 1.71 -19.76 -3.67
C SER A 169 2.91 -20.64 -3.32
N ILE A 170 2.66 -21.76 -2.63
CA ILE A 170 3.70 -22.74 -2.28
C ILE A 170 3.78 -23.83 -3.35
N SER A 171 2.65 -24.43 -3.71
CA SER A 171 2.59 -25.57 -4.63
C SER A 171 2.77 -25.14 -6.10
N GLY A 172 2.41 -23.90 -6.43
CA GLY A 172 2.49 -23.41 -7.80
C GLY A 172 1.50 -24.10 -8.75
N PHE A 173 1.81 -24.05 -10.04
CA PHE A 173 1.06 -24.67 -11.12
C PHE A 173 1.99 -25.52 -11.99
N GLU A 174 1.47 -26.62 -12.53
CA GLU A 174 2.22 -27.55 -13.37
C GLU A 174 1.53 -27.73 -14.72
N GLU A 175 2.35 -27.88 -15.78
CA GLU A 175 1.94 -28.24 -17.14
C GLU A 175 0.71 -27.49 -17.69
N SER A 176 0.59 -26.21 -17.34
CA SER A 176 -0.55 -25.39 -17.68
C SER A 176 -0.46 -24.85 -19.10
N THR A 177 -1.55 -24.92 -19.87
CA THR A 177 -1.64 -24.24 -21.17
C THR A 177 -1.73 -22.72 -20.98
N ILE A 178 -1.50 -21.94 -22.05
CA ILE A 178 -1.61 -20.46 -21.99
C ILE A 178 -3.01 -20.04 -21.51
N GLN A 179 -4.05 -20.72 -21.97
CA GLN A 179 -5.43 -20.40 -21.59
C GLN A 179 -5.67 -20.66 -20.11
N THR A 180 -5.27 -21.82 -19.61
CA THR A 180 -5.40 -22.18 -18.19
C THR A 180 -4.59 -21.24 -17.32
N LEU A 181 -3.33 -20.96 -17.68
CA LEU A 181 -2.47 -20.02 -16.95
C LEU A 181 -3.10 -18.62 -16.84
N VAL A 182 -3.63 -18.08 -17.94
CA VAL A 182 -4.24 -16.75 -17.93
C VAL A 182 -5.53 -16.73 -17.10
N HIS A 183 -6.33 -17.80 -17.15
CA HIS A 183 -7.57 -17.88 -16.40
C HIS A 183 -7.35 -18.11 -14.91
N SER A 184 -6.62 -19.18 -14.57
CA SER A 184 -6.45 -19.70 -13.21
C SER A 184 -5.36 -19.00 -12.43
N GLU A 185 -4.29 -18.53 -13.06
CA GLU A 185 -3.16 -17.90 -12.33
C GLU A 185 -3.16 -16.37 -12.49
N VAL A 186 -3.10 -15.85 -13.72
CA VAL A 186 -3.04 -14.39 -13.96
C VAL A 186 -4.31 -13.69 -13.46
N ASN A 187 -5.47 -14.34 -13.59
CA ASN A 187 -6.76 -13.78 -13.20
C ASN A 187 -7.36 -14.44 -11.95
N LYS A 188 -6.60 -15.22 -11.16
CA LYS A 188 -7.05 -15.83 -9.90
C LYS A 188 -7.75 -14.84 -8.97
N SER A 189 -7.23 -13.61 -8.89
CA SER A 189 -7.81 -12.51 -8.10
C SER A 189 -9.26 -12.13 -8.45
N ARG A 190 -9.80 -12.59 -9.59
CA ARG A 190 -11.18 -12.37 -10.04
C ARG A 190 -12.08 -13.58 -9.83
N GLN A 191 -11.52 -14.72 -9.47
CA GLN A 191 -12.28 -15.94 -9.19
C GLN A 191 -12.90 -15.86 -7.80
N ASN A 192 -14.01 -16.58 -7.63
CA ASN A 192 -14.65 -16.72 -6.33
C ASN A 192 -13.90 -17.76 -5.50
N LEU A 193 -13.68 -17.47 -4.23
CA LEU A 193 -13.15 -18.39 -3.24
C LEU A 193 -14.34 -19.14 -2.62
N THR A 194 -14.27 -20.46 -2.66
CA THR A 194 -15.28 -21.36 -2.08
C THR A 194 -14.95 -21.73 -0.64
N SER A 195 -13.67 -21.71 -0.28
CA SER A 195 -13.18 -21.97 1.09
C SER A 195 -11.87 -21.23 1.35
N VAL A 196 -11.71 -20.75 2.57
CA VAL A 196 -10.47 -20.13 3.07
C VAL A 196 -10.23 -20.64 4.49
N LEU A 197 -9.18 -21.42 4.67
CA LEU A 197 -8.81 -22.03 5.94
C LEU A 197 -7.63 -21.28 6.57
N CYS A 198 -7.72 -20.98 7.86
CA CYS A 198 -6.67 -20.27 8.59
C CYS A 198 -6.57 -20.71 10.06
N VAL A 199 -5.48 -20.31 10.73
CA VAL A 199 -5.32 -20.56 12.17
C VAL A 199 -6.35 -19.81 13.00
N LYS A 200 -6.67 -20.34 14.18
CA LYS A 200 -7.73 -19.84 15.06
C LYS A 200 -7.58 -18.35 15.39
N GLU A 201 -6.37 -17.91 15.73
CA GLU A 201 -6.09 -16.55 16.14
C GLU A 201 -6.31 -15.57 14.98
N LEU A 202 -5.97 -15.98 13.76
CA LEU A 202 -6.24 -15.20 12.56
C LEU A 202 -7.74 -15.14 12.27
N HIS A 203 -8.45 -16.26 12.37
CA HIS A 203 -9.91 -16.28 12.26
C HIS A 203 -10.54 -15.26 13.20
N VAL A 204 -10.20 -15.30 14.50
CA VAL A 204 -10.81 -14.40 15.48
C VAL A 204 -10.44 -12.95 15.21
N ALA A 205 -9.20 -12.66 14.82
CA ALA A 205 -8.75 -11.31 14.47
C ALA A 205 -9.49 -10.73 13.27
N CYS A 206 -9.70 -11.54 12.22
CA CYS A 206 -10.47 -11.17 11.03
C CYS A 206 -11.95 -10.90 11.37
N THR A 207 -12.59 -11.81 12.10
CA THR A 207 -13.99 -11.66 12.53
C THR A 207 -14.17 -10.42 13.41
N GLU A 208 -13.32 -10.24 14.41
CA GLU A 208 -13.38 -9.06 15.29
C GLU A 208 -13.08 -7.78 14.52
N CYS A 209 -12.22 -7.79 13.50
CA CYS A 209 -11.96 -6.61 12.65
C CYS A 209 -13.21 -6.20 11.86
N GLN A 210 -13.97 -7.16 11.32
CA GLN A 210 -15.23 -6.88 10.62
C GLN A 210 -16.31 -6.37 11.59
N MET A 211 -16.49 -7.08 12.71
CA MET A 211 -17.46 -6.70 13.74
C MET A 211 -17.13 -5.36 14.37
N ALA A 212 -15.84 -4.99 14.42
CA ALA A 212 -15.39 -3.72 14.97
C ALA A 212 -16.07 -2.51 14.31
N GLN A 213 -16.43 -2.64 13.04
CA GLN A 213 -17.08 -1.58 12.25
C GLN A 213 -18.54 -1.35 12.64
N MET A 214 -19.17 -2.31 13.33
CA MET A 214 -20.54 -2.19 13.82
C MET A 214 -20.60 -1.40 15.13
N SER A 215 -21.69 -0.68 15.33
CA SER A 215 -22.01 -0.06 16.62
C SER A 215 -22.24 -1.12 17.70
N ARG A 216 -22.04 -0.73 18.96
CA ARG A 216 -22.28 -1.63 20.12
C ARG A 216 -23.68 -2.25 20.10
N ARG A 217 -24.69 -1.50 19.66
CA ARG A 217 -26.08 -2.00 19.59
C ARG A 217 -26.23 -3.09 18.53
N GLU A 218 -25.66 -2.89 17.34
CA GLU A 218 -25.71 -3.87 16.24
C GLU A 218 -24.98 -5.16 16.61
N ARG A 219 -23.79 -5.06 17.25
CA ARG A 219 -23.05 -6.24 17.72
C ARG A 219 -23.86 -7.10 18.68
N LEU A 220 -24.57 -6.46 19.62
CA LEU A 220 -25.40 -7.19 20.58
C LEU A 220 -26.64 -7.82 19.93
N LEU A 221 -27.23 -7.16 18.93
CA LEU A 221 -28.37 -7.71 18.18
C LEU A 221 -27.99 -8.91 17.31
N GLN A 222 -26.78 -8.92 16.76
CA GLN A 222 -26.29 -9.99 15.89
C GLN A 222 -25.45 -11.04 16.63
N ARG A 223 -25.31 -10.92 17.96
CA ARG A 223 -24.41 -11.75 18.75
C ARG A 223 -24.65 -13.24 18.59
N GLU A 224 -25.90 -13.68 18.75
CA GLU A 224 -26.26 -15.08 18.66
C GLU A 224 -25.97 -15.67 17.26
N ALA A 225 -26.22 -14.90 16.21
CA ALA A 225 -25.90 -15.30 14.84
C ALA A 225 -24.38 -15.48 14.64
N PHE A 226 -23.57 -14.51 15.09
CA PHE A 226 -22.12 -14.61 15.01
C PHE A 226 -21.54 -15.74 15.88
N GLU A 227 -22.03 -15.90 17.11
CA GLU A 227 -21.62 -17.01 17.98
C GLU A 227 -21.96 -18.38 17.36
N THR A 228 -23.08 -18.47 16.65
CA THR A 228 -23.47 -19.68 15.91
C THR A 228 -22.53 -19.95 14.73
N ILE A 229 -22.24 -18.92 13.91
CA ILE A 229 -21.35 -19.04 12.74
C ILE A 229 -19.93 -19.39 13.18
N MET A 230 -19.38 -18.65 14.14
CA MET A 230 -18.05 -18.92 14.71
C MET A 230 -18.01 -20.28 15.40
N GLY A 231 -19.08 -20.65 16.11
CA GLY A 231 -19.19 -21.95 16.75
C GLY A 231 -19.18 -23.09 15.72
N ALA A 232 -19.87 -22.93 14.59
CA ALA A 232 -19.83 -23.92 13.51
C ALA A 232 -18.40 -24.08 12.98
N ALA A 233 -17.72 -22.99 12.61
CA ALA A 233 -16.37 -23.04 12.08
C ALA A 233 -15.33 -23.58 13.09
N LEU A 234 -15.36 -23.11 14.34
CA LEU A 234 -14.38 -23.46 15.37
C LEU A 234 -14.57 -24.87 15.95
N ASN A 235 -15.75 -25.48 15.79
CA ASN A 235 -16.00 -26.85 16.23
C ASN A 235 -15.70 -27.92 15.16
N THR A 236 -15.44 -27.50 13.91
CA THR A 236 -15.06 -28.38 12.80
C THR A 236 -13.66 -28.00 12.28
N PRO A 237 -12.59 -28.22 13.07
CA PRO A 237 -11.25 -28.00 12.58
C PRO A 237 -10.90 -28.97 11.45
N GLU A 238 -10.13 -28.48 10.49
CA GLU A 238 -9.51 -29.28 9.45
C GLU A 238 -8.00 -29.41 9.73
N GLU A 239 -7.41 -30.53 9.31
CA GLU A 239 -5.96 -30.72 9.34
C GLU A 239 -5.42 -30.62 7.92
N ILE A 240 -4.48 -29.70 7.70
CA ILE A 240 -3.76 -29.59 6.43
C ILE A 240 -2.31 -29.95 6.67
N GLU A 241 -1.76 -30.77 5.77
CA GLU A 241 -0.35 -31.14 5.77
C GLU A 241 0.47 -30.07 5.03
N PHE A 242 1.51 -29.58 5.70
CA PHE A 242 2.53 -28.71 5.14
C PHE A 242 3.85 -29.45 5.28
N VAL A 243 4.33 -30.06 4.19
CA VAL A 243 5.50 -30.95 4.23
C VAL A 243 5.30 -32.01 5.34
N ASP A 244 6.06 -32.01 6.43
CA ASP A 244 5.91 -32.96 7.55
C ASP A 244 5.17 -32.35 8.76
N GLU A 245 4.70 -31.10 8.68
CA GLU A 245 3.93 -30.39 9.69
C GLU A 245 2.41 -30.55 9.47
N ARG A 246 1.65 -30.80 10.54
CA ARG A 246 0.18 -30.79 10.51
C ARG A 246 -0.38 -29.52 11.12
N LEU A 247 -1.10 -28.74 10.32
CA LEU A 247 -1.70 -27.48 10.72
C LEU A 247 -3.18 -27.68 11.01
N THR A 248 -3.60 -27.34 12.24
CA THR A 248 -5.03 -27.25 12.58
C THR A 248 -5.57 -25.89 12.11
N VAL A 249 -6.51 -25.92 11.17
CA VAL A 249 -7.08 -24.73 10.53
C VAL A 249 -8.61 -24.73 10.59
N TYR A 250 -9.18 -23.56 10.36
CA TYR A 250 -10.61 -23.28 10.53
C TYR A 250 -11.12 -22.45 9.36
N GLU A 251 -12.36 -22.72 8.94
CA GLU A 251 -13.03 -22.00 7.86
C GLU A 251 -13.30 -20.55 8.24
N LEU A 252 -12.77 -19.63 7.42
CA LEU A 252 -12.95 -18.19 7.55
C LEU A 252 -14.15 -17.69 6.76
N VAL A 253 -14.56 -18.38 5.68
CA VAL A 253 -15.59 -17.87 4.77
C VAL A 253 -16.96 -17.94 5.40
N HIS A 254 -17.69 -16.83 5.33
CA HIS A 254 -19.07 -16.71 5.81
C HIS A 254 -20.01 -16.12 4.73
N THR A 255 -19.54 -16.01 3.48
CA THR A 255 -20.24 -15.32 2.39
C THR A 255 -20.10 -16.04 1.05
N ASP A 256 -21.13 -15.97 0.21
CA ASP A 256 -21.19 -16.66 -1.08
C ASP A 256 -20.28 -16.04 -2.17
N GLN A 257 -19.81 -14.80 -1.98
CA GLN A 257 -18.93 -14.10 -2.92
C GLN A 257 -17.73 -13.50 -2.19
N LEU A 258 -16.57 -14.11 -2.34
CA LEU A 258 -15.31 -13.69 -1.73
C LEU A 258 -14.17 -13.86 -2.73
N THR A 259 -13.35 -12.82 -2.92
CA THR A 259 -12.18 -12.91 -3.82
C THR A 259 -10.87 -12.84 -3.05
N LEU A 260 -9.76 -13.21 -3.70
CA LEU A 260 -8.41 -13.02 -3.14
C LEU A 260 -8.12 -11.55 -2.80
N THR A 261 -8.72 -10.63 -3.55
CA THR A 261 -8.63 -9.19 -3.28
C THR A 261 -9.30 -8.82 -1.96
N ASP A 262 -10.44 -9.45 -1.63
CA ASP A 262 -11.15 -9.19 -0.38
C ASP A 262 -10.38 -9.76 0.81
N ILE A 263 -9.79 -10.95 0.67
CA ILE A 263 -8.87 -11.52 1.67
C ILE A 263 -7.68 -10.59 1.91
N ALA A 264 -7.00 -10.15 0.84
CA ALA A 264 -5.86 -9.24 0.95
C ALA A 264 -6.24 -7.93 1.67
N ARG A 265 -7.41 -7.34 1.33
CA ARG A 265 -7.90 -6.13 1.99
C ARG A 265 -8.26 -6.38 3.46
N ASN A 266 -8.87 -7.51 3.79
CA ASN A 266 -9.19 -7.87 5.17
C ASN A 266 -7.91 -7.99 6.01
N LEU A 267 -6.91 -8.71 5.52
CA LEU A 267 -5.63 -8.88 6.21
C LEU A 267 -4.89 -7.55 6.41
N LEU A 268 -4.92 -6.66 5.41
CA LEU A 268 -4.38 -5.30 5.54
C LEU A 268 -5.14 -4.49 6.61
N SER A 269 -6.47 -4.58 6.67
CA SER A 269 -7.28 -3.94 7.71
C SER A 269 -7.00 -4.52 9.11
N VAL A 270 -6.82 -5.84 9.23
CA VAL A 270 -6.44 -6.49 10.51
C VAL A 270 -5.12 -5.93 11.02
N VAL A 271 -4.10 -5.82 10.17
CA VAL A 271 -2.80 -5.25 10.56
C VAL A 271 -2.91 -3.76 10.88
N ALA A 272 -3.59 -2.97 10.05
CA ALA A 272 -3.74 -1.53 10.26
C ALA A 272 -4.48 -1.24 11.59
N ARG A 273 -5.55 -1.99 11.87
CA ARG A 273 -6.28 -1.90 13.14
C ARG A 273 -5.45 -2.37 14.32
N THR A 274 -4.69 -3.45 14.17
CA THR A 274 -3.79 -3.96 15.22
C THR A 274 -2.78 -2.90 15.63
N ILE A 275 -2.18 -2.21 14.66
CA ILE A 275 -1.23 -1.11 14.90
C ILE A 275 -1.91 0.06 15.61
N SER A 276 -3.12 0.43 15.16
CA SER A 276 -3.90 1.53 15.74
C SER A 276 -4.33 1.25 17.20
N VAL A 277 -4.76 0.02 17.49
CA VAL A 277 -5.23 -0.40 18.82
C VAL A 277 -4.08 -0.77 19.76
N GLY A 278 -2.91 -1.14 19.21
CA GLY A 278 -1.74 -1.56 19.97
C GLY A 278 -1.76 -3.02 20.43
N ALA A 279 -2.64 -3.86 19.87
CA ALA A 279 -2.75 -5.29 20.20
C ALA A 279 -3.55 -6.06 19.14
N VAL A 280 -3.12 -7.28 18.81
CA VAL A 280 -3.92 -8.21 18.01
C VAL A 280 -5.13 -8.64 18.82
N GLN A 281 -6.33 -8.54 18.23
CA GLN A 281 -7.56 -8.89 18.92
C GLN A 281 -7.86 -10.38 18.76
N THR A 282 -7.50 -11.16 19.79
CA THR A 282 -7.73 -12.62 19.84
C THR A 282 -9.06 -13.00 20.50
N GLN A 283 -9.92 -12.02 20.79
CA GLN A 283 -11.25 -12.22 21.37
C GLN A 283 -12.25 -11.21 20.81
N ILE A 284 -13.51 -11.65 20.64
CA ILE A 284 -14.60 -10.77 20.21
C ILE A 284 -14.98 -9.80 21.33
N ARG A 285 -14.91 -8.49 21.05
CA ARG A 285 -15.30 -7.43 21.99
C ARG A 285 -16.77 -7.05 21.79
N TRP A 286 -17.68 -7.86 22.31
CA TRP A 286 -19.13 -7.65 22.19
C TRP A 286 -19.63 -6.29 22.70
N TYR A 287 -18.98 -5.76 23.73
CA TYR A 287 -19.32 -4.45 24.32
C TYR A 287 -18.41 -3.31 23.82
N GLY A 288 -17.56 -3.58 22.83
CA GLY A 288 -16.67 -2.60 22.23
C GLY A 288 -17.43 -1.47 21.54
N GLY A 289 -16.82 -0.28 21.55
CA GLY A 289 -17.29 0.84 20.72
C GLY A 289 -17.06 0.56 19.24
N GLN A 290 -17.79 1.30 18.39
CA GLN A 290 -17.57 1.28 16.96
C GLN A 290 -16.15 1.77 16.65
N TYR A 291 -15.44 1.00 15.83
CA TYR A 291 -14.18 1.40 15.24
C TYR A 291 -14.48 1.86 13.82
N ASN A 292 -14.31 3.15 13.54
CA ASN A 292 -14.34 3.64 12.18
C ASN A 292 -13.04 3.22 11.51
N ASP A 293 -13.11 2.39 10.48
CA ASP A 293 -11.93 1.93 9.74
C ASP A 293 -11.37 3.03 8.84
N ASP A 294 -10.85 4.09 9.49
CA ASP A 294 -10.01 5.10 8.87
C ASP A 294 -8.54 4.65 8.90
N SER A 295 -8.22 3.47 9.44
CA SER A 295 -6.84 2.97 9.60
C SER A 295 -6.15 2.67 8.29
N ILE A 296 -6.90 2.28 7.26
CA ILE A 296 -6.37 2.03 5.92
C ILE A 296 -6.83 3.14 4.98
N GLY A 297 -5.92 3.62 4.13
CA GLY A 297 -6.22 4.70 3.22
C GLY A 297 -7.14 4.29 2.06
N GLN A 298 -7.66 5.31 1.39
CA GLN A 298 -8.71 5.17 0.36
C GLN A 298 -8.22 4.59 -0.97
N HIS A 299 -6.91 4.50 -1.17
CA HIS A 299 -6.31 3.99 -2.40
C HIS A 299 -5.63 2.65 -2.14
N TRP A 300 -5.97 1.66 -2.95
CA TRP A 300 -5.27 0.38 -2.97
C TRP A 300 -4.95 -0.01 -4.41
N ARG A 301 -3.95 -0.87 -4.56
CA ARG A 301 -3.57 -1.47 -5.84
C ARG A 301 -3.25 -2.95 -5.64
N GLY A 302 -3.50 -3.76 -6.66
CA GLY A 302 -3.25 -5.19 -6.66
C GLY A 302 -2.67 -5.63 -8.00
N LYS A 303 -1.73 -6.58 -7.97
CA LYS A 303 -1.03 -7.06 -9.16
C LYS A 303 -0.58 -8.52 -8.99
N PRO A 304 -0.89 -9.42 -9.96
CA PRO A 304 -0.26 -10.72 -10.04
C PRO A 304 1.17 -10.62 -10.59
N ILE A 305 2.06 -11.44 -10.03
CA ILE A 305 3.43 -11.64 -10.47
C ILE A 305 3.58 -13.12 -10.77
N ILE A 306 3.88 -13.45 -12.02
CA ILE A 306 3.97 -14.83 -12.50
C ILE A 306 5.44 -15.19 -12.70
N TYR A 307 5.85 -16.32 -12.16
CA TYR A 307 7.18 -16.88 -12.31
C TYR A 307 7.08 -18.21 -13.03
N ILE A 308 7.53 -18.27 -14.28
CA ILE A 308 7.58 -19.53 -15.04
C ILE A 308 8.98 -20.09 -14.92
N SER A 309 9.10 -21.23 -14.25
CA SER A 309 10.37 -21.91 -13.98
C SER A 309 10.75 -22.88 -15.09
N SER A 310 9.76 -23.57 -15.66
CA SER A 310 9.98 -24.55 -16.72
C SER A 310 8.84 -24.56 -17.73
N HIS A 311 9.15 -24.92 -18.98
CA HIS A 311 8.15 -25.06 -20.04
C HIS A 311 8.65 -25.92 -21.21
N THR A 312 7.70 -26.43 -21.98
CA THR A 312 8.00 -27.17 -23.22
C THR A 312 8.70 -26.26 -24.22
N ASN A 313 9.69 -26.79 -24.95
CA ASN A 313 10.47 -26.04 -25.95
C ASN A 313 11.33 -24.89 -25.40
N GLN A 314 11.66 -24.94 -24.10
CA GLN A 314 12.54 -23.98 -23.44
C GLN A 314 13.89 -23.84 -24.13
N LYS A 315 14.28 -22.60 -24.41
CA LYS A 315 15.53 -22.25 -25.11
C LYS A 315 16.61 -21.81 -24.12
N SER A 316 17.87 -21.97 -24.51
CA SER A 316 19.02 -21.55 -23.70
C SER A 316 19.18 -20.03 -23.69
N SER A 317 19.06 -19.36 -24.84
CA SER A 317 19.09 -17.89 -24.91
C SER A 317 17.74 -17.32 -24.49
N SER A 318 17.70 -16.34 -23.59
CA SER A 318 16.46 -15.67 -23.18
C SER A 318 15.82 -14.92 -24.36
N SER A 319 16.63 -14.40 -25.29
CA SER A 319 16.11 -13.73 -26.50
C SER A 319 15.37 -14.70 -27.44
N GLU A 320 15.93 -15.88 -27.69
CA GLU A 320 15.30 -16.93 -28.49
C GLU A 320 14.06 -17.50 -27.78
N ASN A 321 14.17 -17.66 -26.45
CA ASN A 321 13.10 -18.14 -25.60
C ASN A 321 11.86 -17.25 -25.69
N TRP A 322 12.04 -15.94 -25.50
CA TRP A 322 10.95 -14.98 -25.66
C TRP A 322 10.36 -15.00 -27.07
N SER A 323 11.20 -15.05 -28.11
CA SER A 323 10.71 -15.07 -29.49
C SER A 323 9.83 -16.29 -29.79
N THR A 324 10.17 -17.45 -29.21
CA THR A 324 9.42 -18.71 -29.34
C THR A 324 8.11 -18.65 -28.56
N HIS A 325 8.12 -18.04 -27.37
CA HIS A 325 6.97 -17.98 -26.46
C HIS A 325 6.26 -16.61 -26.48
N LYS A 326 6.32 -15.88 -27.59
CA LYS A 326 5.75 -14.52 -27.70
C LYS A 326 4.24 -14.47 -27.42
N GLN A 327 3.49 -15.50 -27.82
CA GLN A 327 2.05 -15.61 -27.57
C GLN A 327 1.73 -15.67 -26.08
N LEU A 328 2.50 -16.46 -25.31
CA LEU A 328 2.38 -16.55 -23.86
C LEU A 328 2.61 -15.18 -23.23
N VAL A 329 3.75 -14.56 -23.53
CA VAL A 329 4.13 -13.26 -22.94
C VAL A 329 3.05 -12.22 -23.21
N ASN A 330 2.59 -12.11 -24.46
CA ASN A 330 1.51 -11.18 -24.80
C ASN A 330 0.19 -11.50 -24.09
N SER A 331 -0.16 -12.78 -23.95
CA SER A 331 -1.40 -13.19 -23.27
C SER A 331 -1.38 -12.90 -21.77
N VAL A 332 -0.24 -13.16 -21.12
CA VAL A 332 -0.05 -12.82 -19.71
C VAL A 332 -0.10 -11.31 -19.51
N LEU A 333 0.65 -10.53 -20.30
CA LEU A 333 0.69 -9.07 -20.21
C LEU A 333 -0.66 -8.41 -20.51
N ALA A 334 -1.43 -8.96 -21.45
CA ALA A 334 -2.80 -8.53 -21.74
C ALA A 334 -3.83 -9.01 -20.71
N ARG A 335 -3.46 -9.96 -19.84
CA ARG A 335 -4.35 -10.69 -18.93
C ARG A 335 -5.55 -11.34 -19.63
N ALA A 336 -5.36 -11.75 -20.89
CA ALA A 336 -6.37 -12.33 -21.75
C ALA A 336 -5.72 -13.35 -22.68
N PHE A 337 -6.40 -14.48 -22.94
CA PHE A 337 -5.89 -15.47 -23.89
C PHE A 337 -5.94 -14.91 -25.30
N LEU A 338 -4.77 -14.80 -25.94
CA LEU A 338 -4.63 -14.23 -27.27
C LEU A 338 -4.37 -15.35 -28.27
N SER A 339 -5.36 -15.69 -29.09
CA SER A 339 -5.19 -16.70 -30.15
C SER A 339 -4.33 -16.17 -31.32
N ASP A 340 -3.59 -17.07 -31.97
CA ASP A 340 -2.66 -16.75 -33.09
C ASP A 340 -3.32 -16.07 -34.30
N LYS A 341 -4.65 -16.16 -34.42
CA LYS A 341 -5.41 -15.60 -35.55
C LYS A 341 -5.68 -14.10 -35.41
N ILE A 342 -5.35 -13.49 -34.28
CA ILE A 342 -5.49 -12.06 -34.06
C ILE A 342 -4.11 -11.44 -34.24
N ILE A 343 -3.95 -10.67 -35.32
CA ILE A 343 -2.75 -9.84 -35.54
C ILE A 343 -2.78 -8.76 -34.47
N TYR A 344 -2.09 -9.00 -33.35
CA TYR A 344 -1.95 -7.98 -32.32
C TYR A 344 -1.01 -6.88 -32.82
N ALA A 345 -1.41 -5.63 -32.60
CA ALA A 345 -0.43 -4.57 -32.43
C ALA A 345 0.56 -5.07 -31.38
N ASP A 346 1.85 -5.08 -31.71
CA ASP A 346 2.92 -5.47 -30.79
C ASP A 346 2.66 -4.73 -29.47
N LEU A 347 2.14 -5.45 -28.46
CA LEU A 347 2.20 -4.93 -27.10
C LEU A 347 3.68 -4.67 -26.94
N ASN A 348 4.05 -3.39 -26.79
CA ASN A 348 5.43 -2.90 -26.81
C ASN A 348 6.13 -3.38 -25.52
N SER A 349 6.16 -4.70 -25.38
CA SER A 349 6.67 -5.49 -24.28
C SER A 349 8.17 -5.46 -24.42
N LYS A 350 8.80 -5.10 -23.33
CA LYS A 350 10.23 -4.89 -23.28
C LYS A 350 10.75 -5.77 -22.17
N ASP A 351 11.73 -6.59 -22.50
CA ASP A 351 12.47 -7.32 -21.49
C ASP A 351 13.30 -6.31 -20.66
N MET A 352 13.09 -6.34 -19.35
CA MET A 352 13.82 -5.52 -18.38
C MET A 352 15.17 -6.14 -18.03
N ARG A 353 15.35 -7.44 -18.27
CA ARG A 353 16.62 -8.12 -18.05
C ARG A 353 17.57 -7.78 -19.20
N ASN A 354 18.80 -7.35 -18.86
CA ASN A 354 19.84 -7.04 -19.86
C ASN A 354 20.75 -8.23 -20.17
N PHE A 355 20.66 -9.31 -19.38
CA PHE A 355 21.45 -10.52 -19.55
C PHE A 355 20.63 -11.59 -20.27
N ASP A 356 21.32 -12.51 -20.94
CA ASP A 356 20.67 -13.54 -21.79
C ASP A 356 20.32 -14.82 -21.01
N ASP A 357 19.96 -14.67 -19.73
CA ASP A 357 19.70 -15.76 -18.78
C ASP A 357 18.21 -16.01 -18.54
N PHE A 358 17.40 -14.97 -18.38
CA PHE A 358 15.95 -15.08 -18.29
C PHE A 358 15.30 -13.80 -18.79
N ASN A 359 13.98 -13.83 -19.00
CA ASN A 359 13.24 -12.63 -19.35
C ASN A 359 12.46 -12.11 -18.15
N ASN A 360 12.41 -10.79 -17.99
CA ASN A 360 11.60 -10.12 -16.98
C ASN A 360 10.75 -9.02 -17.64
N PHE A 361 9.44 -9.23 -17.66
CA PHE A 361 8.50 -8.27 -18.21
C PHE A 361 7.73 -7.58 -17.09
N TYR A 362 7.80 -6.25 -17.09
CA TYR A 362 7.04 -5.41 -16.18
C TYR A 362 5.96 -4.63 -16.91
N SER A 363 4.75 -4.69 -16.39
CA SER A 363 3.67 -3.75 -16.67
C SER A 363 2.99 -3.34 -15.37
N GLU A 364 2.25 -2.23 -15.35
CA GLU A 364 1.51 -1.83 -14.16
C GLU A 364 0.45 -2.87 -13.69
N PRO A 365 -0.28 -3.59 -14.58
CA PRO A 365 -1.27 -4.57 -14.17
C PRO A 365 -0.76 -6.00 -13.93
N VAL A 366 0.43 -6.38 -14.40
CA VAL A 366 1.01 -7.75 -14.25
C VAL A 366 2.53 -7.76 -14.47
N SER A 367 3.24 -8.67 -13.81
CA SER A 367 4.66 -8.96 -14.08
C SER A 367 4.83 -10.42 -14.45
N LEU A 368 5.78 -10.68 -15.34
CA LEU A 368 6.11 -12.04 -15.78
C LEU A 368 7.62 -12.21 -15.78
N MET A 369 8.08 -13.25 -15.10
CA MET A 369 9.41 -13.80 -15.26
C MET A 369 9.33 -15.12 -16.05
N LEU A 370 10.14 -15.25 -17.09
CA LEU A 370 10.21 -16.45 -17.92
C LEU A 370 11.65 -16.97 -17.91
N ALA A 371 11.87 -18.12 -17.26
CA ALA A 371 13.17 -18.77 -17.22
C ALA A 371 13.58 -19.30 -18.60
N SER A 372 14.87 -19.17 -18.90
CA SER A 372 15.54 -19.90 -19.98
C SER A 372 16.23 -21.14 -19.41
N LEU A 373 16.68 -22.05 -20.28
CA LEU A 373 17.44 -23.25 -19.88
C LEU A 373 18.72 -22.92 -19.11
N GLN A 374 19.32 -21.73 -19.32
CA GLN A 374 20.52 -21.32 -18.59
C GLN A 374 20.27 -21.17 -17.09
N VAL A 375 19.06 -20.77 -16.68
CA VAL A 375 18.72 -20.67 -15.25
C VAL A 375 18.70 -22.05 -14.61
N GLU A 376 18.08 -23.02 -15.29
CA GLU A 376 18.00 -24.40 -14.83
C GLU A 376 19.39 -25.01 -14.69
N GLU A 377 20.21 -24.91 -15.75
CA GLU A 377 21.61 -25.38 -15.72
C GLU A 377 22.44 -24.68 -14.62
N PHE A 378 22.22 -23.39 -14.38
CA PHE A 378 22.93 -22.65 -13.34
C PHE A 378 22.53 -23.10 -11.93
N VAL A 379 21.23 -23.29 -11.68
CA VAL A 379 20.70 -23.75 -10.40
C VAL A 379 21.17 -25.17 -10.10
N GLU A 380 21.18 -26.06 -11.08
CA GLU A 380 21.71 -27.43 -10.92
C GLU A 380 23.21 -27.47 -10.59
N GLN A 381 23.97 -26.48 -11.06
CA GLN A 381 25.42 -26.42 -10.82
C GLN A 381 25.81 -25.77 -9.49
N HIS A 382 24.89 -25.06 -8.81
CA HIS A 382 25.22 -24.26 -7.63
C HIS A 382 24.27 -24.55 -6.46
N ASP A 383 24.71 -25.39 -5.52
CA ASP A 383 23.93 -25.78 -4.33
C ASP A 383 23.45 -24.59 -3.47
N SER A 384 24.17 -23.47 -3.50
CA SER A 384 23.86 -22.27 -2.70
C SER A 384 22.88 -21.30 -3.37
N TYR A 385 22.44 -21.57 -4.60
CA TYR A 385 21.55 -20.70 -5.35
C TYR A 385 20.35 -21.47 -5.89
N THR A 386 19.15 -21.00 -5.56
CA THR A 386 17.90 -21.65 -5.94
C THR A 386 17.05 -20.73 -6.81
N PHE A 387 16.04 -21.29 -7.48
CA PHE A 387 15.06 -20.49 -8.21
C PHE A 387 14.34 -19.47 -7.31
N ASN A 388 14.18 -19.76 -6.00
CA ASN A 388 13.57 -18.84 -5.04
C ASN A 388 14.38 -17.55 -4.83
N ASN A 389 15.70 -17.59 -5.00
CA ASN A 389 16.53 -16.40 -4.96
C ASN A 389 16.23 -15.47 -6.15
N LEU A 390 15.87 -16.04 -7.30
CA LEU A 390 15.52 -15.29 -8.50
C LEU A 390 14.10 -14.72 -8.42
N THR A 391 13.12 -15.51 -7.96
CA THR A 391 11.76 -15.01 -7.74
C THR A 391 11.74 -13.92 -6.66
N SER A 392 12.57 -14.03 -5.62
CA SER A 392 12.70 -12.99 -4.56
C SER A 392 13.22 -11.66 -5.09
N ASP A 393 14.14 -11.66 -6.06
CA ASP A 393 14.58 -10.41 -6.72
C ASP A 393 13.42 -9.73 -7.45
N ILE A 394 12.71 -10.49 -8.26
CA ILE A 394 11.59 -9.97 -9.04
C ILE A 394 10.47 -9.51 -8.10
N GLN A 395 10.23 -10.23 -7.01
CA GLN A 395 9.28 -9.85 -5.97
C GLN A 395 9.68 -8.51 -5.34
N VAL A 396 10.94 -8.33 -4.93
CA VAL A 396 11.47 -7.09 -4.35
C VAL A 396 11.37 -5.91 -5.33
N LEU A 397 11.65 -6.14 -6.61
CA LEU A 397 11.46 -5.14 -7.67
C LEU A 397 9.99 -4.71 -7.80
N ASN A 398 9.04 -5.63 -7.67
CA ASN A 398 7.62 -5.33 -7.71
C ASN A 398 7.12 -4.64 -6.43
N GLU A 399 7.65 -5.01 -5.26
CA GLU A 399 7.39 -4.30 -4.00
C GLU A 399 7.87 -2.84 -4.08
N ALA A 400 9.05 -2.59 -4.65
CA ALA A 400 9.58 -1.25 -4.86
C ALA A 400 8.72 -0.45 -5.85
N SER A 401 8.28 -1.06 -6.96
CA SER A 401 7.33 -0.45 -7.90
C SER A 401 6.04 -0.02 -7.20
N HIS A 402 5.43 -0.93 -6.43
CA HIS A 402 4.22 -0.63 -5.67
C HIS A 402 4.44 0.47 -4.64
N PHE A 403 5.57 0.46 -3.93
CA PHE A 403 5.92 1.51 -2.99
C PHE A 403 5.98 2.88 -3.67
N ILE A 404 6.68 3.00 -4.81
CA ILE A 404 6.77 4.25 -5.59
C ILE A 404 5.39 4.72 -6.01
N GLN A 405 4.59 3.85 -6.64
CA GLN A 405 3.30 4.26 -7.16
C GLN A 405 2.30 4.61 -6.05
N THR A 406 2.29 3.84 -4.96
CA THR A 406 1.45 4.12 -3.79
C THR A 406 1.88 5.43 -3.12
N TYR A 407 3.18 5.72 -3.05
CA TYR A 407 3.68 7.00 -2.53
C TYR A 407 3.07 8.19 -3.27
N TYR A 408 3.17 8.23 -4.60
CA TYR A 408 2.63 9.32 -5.40
C TYR A 408 1.10 9.44 -5.33
N SER A 409 0.37 8.31 -5.30
CA SER A 409 -1.08 8.32 -5.07
C SER A 409 -1.44 8.99 -3.74
N TYR A 410 -0.73 8.65 -2.66
CA TYR A 410 -1.00 9.22 -1.33
C TYR A 410 -0.46 10.65 -1.16
N ALA A 411 0.61 11.03 -1.86
CA ALA A 411 1.04 12.42 -1.94
C ALA A 411 -0.06 13.28 -2.59
N SER A 412 -0.69 12.78 -3.67
CA SER A 412 -1.81 13.46 -4.30
C SER A 412 -3.02 13.61 -3.37
N LEU A 413 -3.38 12.57 -2.61
CA LEU A 413 -4.44 12.63 -1.59
C LEU A 413 -4.06 13.55 -0.41
N GLY A 414 -2.78 13.63 -0.07
CA GLY A 414 -2.26 14.52 0.98
C GLY A 414 -2.57 16.00 0.71
N LEU A 415 -2.54 16.42 -0.56
CA LEU A 415 -2.86 17.79 -0.96
C LEU A 415 -4.28 18.22 -0.60
N ASP A 416 -5.24 17.29 -0.54
CA ASP A 416 -6.63 17.60 -0.14
C ASP A 416 -6.73 17.97 1.35
N LYS A 417 -5.72 17.61 2.15
CA LYS A 417 -5.66 17.87 3.59
C LYS A 417 -4.86 19.12 3.94
N CYS A 418 -4.13 19.71 2.99
CA CYS A 418 -3.34 20.93 3.20
C CYS A 418 -4.26 22.12 3.49
N LYS A 419 -3.97 22.85 4.58
CA LYS A 419 -4.76 24.02 5.01
C LYS A 419 -4.06 25.34 4.73
N THR A 420 -2.75 25.31 4.50
CA THR A 420 -1.92 26.50 4.27
C THR A 420 -0.96 26.27 3.11
N ALA A 421 -0.49 27.36 2.49
CA ALA A 421 0.54 27.28 1.44
C ALA A 421 1.85 26.65 1.96
N ILE A 422 2.14 26.79 3.26
CA ILE A 422 3.28 26.15 3.93
C ILE A 422 3.11 24.63 3.95
N ASP A 423 1.91 24.11 4.21
CA ASP A 423 1.64 22.67 4.17
C ASP A 423 1.88 22.09 2.76
N VAL A 424 1.48 22.84 1.73
CA VAL A 424 1.73 22.45 0.33
C VAL A 424 3.24 22.43 0.04
N ALA A 425 3.98 23.44 0.49
CA ALA A 425 5.43 23.50 0.30
C ALA A 425 6.16 22.38 1.04
N ARG A 426 5.70 21.99 2.24
CA ARG A 426 6.24 20.84 2.98
C ARG A 426 6.04 19.53 2.22
N LEU A 427 4.82 19.30 1.71
CA LEU A 427 4.53 18.10 0.94
C LEU A 427 5.32 18.06 -0.38
N GLU A 428 5.49 19.20 -1.05
CA GLU A 428 6.36 19.30 -2.24
C GLU A 428 7.82 18.98 -1.89
N PHE A 429 8.32 19.46 -0.75
CA PHE A 429 9.65 19.11 -0.28
C PHE A 429 9.80 17.61 0.03
N GLU A 430 8.80 16.99 0.66
CA GLU A 430 8.79 15.52 0.89
C GLU A 430 8.79 14.74 -0.43
N ILE A 431 8.07 15.21 -1.46
CA ILE A 431 8.09 14.60 -2.80
C ILE A 431 9.50 14.71 -3.42
N LEU A 432 10.13 15.88 -3.32
CA LEU A 432 11.48 16.10 -3.83
C LEU A 432 12.52 15.24 -3.11
N GLU A 433 12.45 15.15 -1.79
CA GLU A 433 13.33 14.28 -1.00
C GLU A 433 13.18 12.82 -1.44
N PHE A 434 11.94 12.36 -1.64
CA PHE A 434 11.69 11.03 -2.17
C PHE A 434 12.29 10.82 -3.57
N GLU A 435 12.13 11.79 -4.48
CA GLU A 435 12.69 11.71 -5.83
C GLU A 435 14.23 11.67 -5.83
N GLU A 436 14.87 12.43 -4.95
CA GLU A 436 16.32 12.38 -4.74
C GLU A 436 16.78 10.99 -4.30
N THR A 437 16.04 10.33 -3.40
CA THR A 437 16.36 8.95 -2.98
C THR A 437 16.30 7.97 -4.15
N LEU A 438 15.35 8.12 -5.09
CA LEU A 438 15.21 7.25 -6.25
C LEU A 438 16.38 7.36 -7.23
N LEU A 439 16.94 8.56 -7.40
CA LEU A 439 18.10 8.79 -8.29
C LEU A 439 19.36 8.07 -7.83
N SER A 440 19.48 7.78 -6.54
CA SER A 440 20.66 7.13 -5.94
C SER A 440 20.37 5.72 -5.43
N ALA A 441 19.15 5.22 -5.65
CA ALA A 441 18.66 3.95 -5.12
C ALA A 441 19.35 2.71 -5.73
N HIS A 442 19.90 2.82 -6.94
CA HIS A 442 20.30 1.67 -7.73
C HIS A 442 21.80 1.34 -7.60
N LYS A 443 22.13 0.07 -7.36
CA LYS A 443 23.50 -0.45 -7.44
C LYS A 443 23.94 -0.77 -8.86
N TYR A 444 23.00 -1.21 -9.69
CA TYR A 444 23.25 -1.67 -11.06
C TYR A 444 22.43 -0.88 -12.08
N GLY A 445 22.95 -0.74 -13.30
CA GLY A 445 22.28 -0.04 -14.39
C GLY A 445 20.94 -0.67 -14.80
N GLU A 446 20.77 -1.98 -14.60
CA GLU A 446 19.47 -2.65 -14.86
C GLU A 446 18.37 -2.18 -13.91
N ILE A 447 18.71 -1.94 -12.64
CA ILE A 447 17.78 -1.45 -11.62
C ILE A 447 17.40 0.00 -11.92
N ALA A 448 18.36 0.81 -12.38
CA ALA A 448 18.10 2.17 -12.85
C ALA A 448 17.08 2.19 -14.01
N LYS A 449 17.29 1.33 -15.03
CA LYS A 449 16.37 1.19 -16.17
C LYS A 449 14.99 0.72 -15.73
N TYR A 450 14.91 -0.21 -14.78
CA TYR A 450 13.65 -0.70 -14.25
C TYR A 450 12.86 0.40 -13.52
N ILE A 451 13.52 1.19 -12.66
CA ILE A 451 12.91 2.36 -11.99
C ILE A 451 12.44 3.40 -13.02
N GLU A 452 13.24 3.67 -14.05
CA GLU A 452 12.89 4.59 -15.14
C GLU A 452 11.65 4.09 -15.91
N GLU A 453 11.52 2.79 -16.15
CA GLU A 453 10.34 2.20 -16.78
C GLU A 453 9.09 2.35 -15.91
N ILE A 454 9.20 2.15 -14.59
CA ILE A 454 8.11 2.41 -13.64
C ILE A 454 7.66 3.88 -13.73
N GLN A 455 8.60 4.82 -13.69
CA GLN A 455 8.32 6.27 -13.76
C GLN A 455 7.66 6.68 -15.08
N ARG A 456 7.96 5.97 -16.18
CA ARG A 456 7.36 6.20 -17.50
C ARG A 456 6.01 5.51 -17.71
N GLY A 457 5.59 4.64 -16.80
CA GLY A 457 4.30 3.94 -16.86
C GLY A 457 3.11 4.89 -17.08
N GLU A 458 2.10 4.43 -17.82
CA GLU A 458 0.94 5.25 -18.20
C GLU A 458 0.17 5.77 -16.97
N GLN A 459 -0.07 4.93 -15.96
CA GLN A 459 -0.76 5.32 -14.75
C GLN A 459 0.10 6.29 -13.93
N LEU A 460 1.38 5.98 -13.70
CA LEU A 460 2.22 6.83 -12.87
C LEU A 460 2.48 8.20 -13.51
N SER A 461 2.74 8.25 -14.82
CA SER A 461 2.89 9.51 -15.55
C SER A 461 1.62 10.38 -15.51
N SER A 462 0.44 9.74 -15.54
CA SER A 462 -0.84 10.41 -15.37
C SER A 462 -1.02 10.95 -13.94
N ILE A 463 -0.67 10.16 -12.92
CA ILE A 463 -0.67 10.59 -11.51
C ILE A 463 0.28 11.77 -11.31
N TYR A 464 1.48 11.73 -11.89
CA TYR A 464 2.49 12.78 -11.78
C TYR A 464 2.00 14.11 -12.38
N LYS A 465 1.43 14.07 -13.60
CA LYS A 465 0.82 15.25 -14.24
C LYS A 465 -0.32 15.83 -13.40
N LEU A 466 -1.18 14.97 -12.86
CA LEU A 466 -2.28 15.38 -12.01
C LEU A 466 -1.78 16.01 -10.71
N LEU A 467 -0.77 15.41 -10.09
CA LEU A 467 -0.14 15.88 -8.84
C LEU A 467 0.43 17.28 -9.02
N HIS A 468 1.23 17.52 -10.06
CA HIS A 468 1.81 18.84 -10.34
C HIS A 468 0.74 19.91 -10.56
N LYS A 469 -0.28 19.60 -11.37
CA LYS A 469 -1.42 20.49 -11.58
C LYS A 469 -2.17 20.78 -10.28
N LYS A 470 -2.31 19.77 -9.42
CA LYS A 470 -2.99 19.89 -8.12
C LYS A 470 -2.19 20.75 -7.14
N ILE A 471 -0.87 20.56 -7.04
CA ILE A 471 0.03 21.39 -6.23
C ILE A 471 -0.14 22.86 -6.60
N GLU A 472 -0.04 23.19 -7.90
CA GLU A 472 -0.16 24.56 -8.37
C GLU A 472 -1.55 25.16 -8.08
N THR A 473 -2.60 24.39 -8.32
CA THR A 473 -3.99 24.82 -8.11
C THR A 473 -4.28 25.07 -6.63
N VAL A 474 -3.90 24.14 -5.76
CA VAL A 474 -4.13 24.25 -4.30
C VAL A 474 -3.31 25.40 -3.72
N ARG A 475 -2.05 25.56 -4.12
CA ARG A 475 -1.21 26.70 -3.70
C ARG A 475 -1.86 28.03 -4.06
N LYS A 476 -2.26 28.22 -5.31
CA LYS A 476 -2.93 29.45 -5.78
C LYS A 476 -4.24 29.73 -5.03
N ALA A 477 -5.02 28.69 -4.77
CA ALA A 477 -6.27 28.80 -4.02
C ALA A 477 -6.04 29.24 -2.57
N LEU A 478 -5.05 28.67 -1.89
CA LEU A 478 -4.70 29.01 -0.51
C LEU A 478 -4.08 30.42 -0.41
N GLU A 479 -3.21 30.80 -1.35
CA GLU A 479 -2.69 32.17 -1.42
C GLU A 479 -3.79 33.20 -1.66
N LEU A 480 -4.79 32.87 -2.48
CA LEU A 480 -5.94 33.74 -2.70
C LEU A 480 -6.79 33.87 -1.43
N ASP A 481 -7.04 32.78 -0.71
CA ASP A 481 -7.75 32.81 0.57
C ASP A 481 -7.00 33.65 1.63
N ASP A 482 -5.67 33.53 1.69
CA ASP A 482 -4.83 34.34 2.56
C ASP A 482 -4.84 35.82 2.17
N LYS A 483 -4.84 36.14 0.86
CA LYS A 483 -5.01 37.51 0.37
C LYS A 483 -6.38 38.08 0.73
N ILE A 484 -7.46 37.32 0.56
CA ILE A 484 -8.82 37.74 0.93
C ILE A 484 -8.91 38.00 2.44
N LYS A 485 -8.34 37.11 3.27
CA LYS A 485 -8.26 37.31 4.73
C LYS A 485 -7.45 38.55 5.09
N SER A 486 -6.30 38.75 4.45
CA SER A 486 -5.43 39.91 4.67
C SER A 486 -6.10 41.23 4.27
N GLU A 487 -6.80 41.28 3.13
CA GLU A 487 -7.59 42.45 2.71
C GLU A 487 -8.74 42.72 3.67
N SER A 488 -9.46 41.68 4.12
CA SER A 488 -10.53 41.80 5.11
C SER A 488 -9.99 42.34 6.44
N TYR A 489 -8.85 41.83 6.90
CA TYR A 489 -8.18 42.28 8.11
C TYR A 489 -7.69 43.72 7.98
N THR A 490 -7.05 44.06 6.86
CA THR A 490 -6.59 45.43 6.54
C THR A 490 -7.78 46.37 6.52
N ARG A 491 -8.90 45.99 5.88
CA ARG A 491 -10.13 46.78 5.89
C ARG A 491 -10.68 46.99 7.30
N ARG A 492 -10.69 45.95 8.16
CA ARG A 492 -11.10 46.06 9.56
C ARG A 492 -10.19 47.03 10.33
N ILE A 493 -8.87 46.90 10.17
CA ILE A 493 -7.88 47.80 10.76
C ILE A 493 -8.10 49.24 10.30
N THR A 494 -8.25 49.47 8.99
CA THR A 494 -8.49 50.80 8.42
C THR A 494 -9.78 51.43 8.96
N ILE A 495 -10.86 50.65 9.13
CA ILE A 495 -12.09 51.14 9.76
C ILE A 495 -11.85 51.52 11.22
N ILE A 496 -11.18 50.66 12.00
CA ILE A 496 -10.88 50.94 13.41
C ILE A 496 -10.02 52.20 13.55
N PHE A 497 -8.95 52.32 12.75
CA PHE A 497 -8.12 53.52 12.73
C PHE A 497 -8.87 54.75 12.23
N GLY A 498 -9.76 54.62 11.24
CA GLY A 498 -10.62 55.72 10.80
C GLY A 498 -11.58 56.18 11.90
N VAL A 499 -12.13 55.26 12.68
CA VAL A 499 -12.98 55.57 13.84
C VAL A 499 -12.14 56.23 14.95
N ILE A 500 -10.95 55.72 15.27
CA ILE A 500 -10.06 56.32 16.27
C ILE A 500 -9.60 57.72 15.83
N ALA A 501 -9.19 57.89 14.57
CA ALA A 501 -8.76 59.17 14.02
C ALA A 501 -9.91 60.20 14.04
N SER A 502 -11.12 59.79 13.66
CA SER A 502 -12.30 60.67 13.74
C SER A 502 -12.69 61.00 15.19
N ALA A 503 -12.51 60.08 16.14
CA ALA A 503 -12.64 60.34 17.57
C ALA A 503 -11.65 61.37 18.08
N THR A 504 -10.39 61.32 17.63
CA THR A 504 -9.36 62.29 18.01
C THR A 504 -9.54 63.66 17.37
N LEU A 505 -10.16 63.73 16.18
CA LEU A 505 -10.53 64.98 15.49
C LEU A 505 -11.86 65.57 15.99
N SER A 506 -12.72 64.76 16.59
CA SER A 506 -14.05 65.17 17.07
C SER A 506 -14.01 66.29 18.12
N PRO A 507 -13.12 66.31 19.13
CA PRO A 507 -12.99 67.43 20.07
C PRO A 507 -12.66 68.76 19.40
N GLU A 508 -11.81 68.75 18.36
CA GLU A 508 -11.40 69.95 17.61
C GLU A 508 -12.51 70.51 16.71
N LEU A 509 -13.45 69.66 16.28
CA LEU A 509 -14.63 70.07 15.50
C LEU A 509 -15.87 70.39 16.37
N MET A 510 -16.03 69.70 17.50
CA MET A 510 -17.16 69.89 18.42
C MET A 510 -16.99 71.11 19.34
N GLN A 511 -15.75 71.48 19.72
CA GLN A 511 -15.52 72.68 20.55
C GLN A 511 -16.03 73.98 19.88
N PRO A 512 -15.76 74.25 18.59
CA PRO A 512 -16.31 75.43 17.90
C PRO A 512 -17.84 75.42 17.80
N LEU A 513 -18.45 74.26 17.51
CA LEU A 513 -19.90 74.09 17.40
C LEU A 513 -20.62 74.27 18.75
N ALA A 514 -20.08 73.68 19.83
CA ALA A 514 -20.64 73.82 21.17
C ALA A 514 -20.54 75.26 21.71
N LYS A 515 -19.51 76.01 21.31
CA LYS A 515 -19.41 77.46 21.55
C LYS A 515 -20.43 78.26 20.75
N TYR A 516 -20.72 77.86 19.51
CA TYR A 516 -21.68 78.55 18.64
C TYR A 516 -23.14 78.35 19.08
N PHE A 517 -23.49 77.19 19.65
CA PHE A 517 -24.84 76.87 20.13
C PHE A 517 -25.08 77.22 21.62
N GLU A 518 -24.14 77.90 22.30
CA GLU A 518 -24.25 78.30 23.72
C GLU A 518 -24.54 77.14 24.71
N VAL A 519 -24.11 75.91 24.39
CA VAL A 519 -24.35 74.73 25.25
C VAL A 519 -23.16 74.44 26.19
N ALA A 520 -22.10 75.24 26.13
CA ALA A 520 -20.88 75.00 26.90
C ALA A 520 -20.93 75.61 28.32
N PRO A 521 -20.65 74.83 29.39
CA PRO A 521 -20.54 75.37 30.75
C PRO A 521 -19.25 76.20 30.91
N GLU A 522 -19.31 77.26 31.73
CA GLU A 522 -18.23 78.27 31.90
C GLU A 522 -16.88 77.72 32.39
N ASN A 523 -16.82 76.47 32.89
CA ASN A 523 -15.58 75.80 33.28
C ASN A 523 -14.99 74.96 32.13
N GLY A 524 -14.09 75.58 31.37
CA GLY A 524 -13.49 75.02 30.14
C GLY A 524 -12.73 73.70 30.27
N ASP A 525 -12.31 73.28 31.47
CA ASP A 525 -11.61 72.00 31.67
C ASP A 525 -12.56 70.82 31.91
N LEU A 526 -13.69 71.02 32.59
CA LEU A 526 -14.69 69.97 32.79
C LEU A 526 -15.44 69.65 31.49
N ALA A 527 -15.74 70.67 30.68
CA ALA A 527 -16.36 70.49 29.37
C ALA A 527 -15.48 69.65 28.42
N LYS A 528 -14.15 69.81 28.49
CA LYS A 528 -13.20 68.98 27.72
C LYS A 528 -13.21 67.53 28.17
N VAL A 529 -13.24 67.28 29.49
CA VAL A 529 -13.27 65.91 30.04
C VAL A 529 -14.58 65.20 29.68
N TYR A 530 -15.73 65.88 29.76
CA TYR A 530 -17.02 65.32 29.33
C TYR A 530 -17.08 65.10 27.81
N GLY A 531 -16.53 66.01 27.00
CA GLY A 531 -16.40 65.84 25.55
C GLY A 531 -15.52 64.66 25.14
N ILE A 532 -14.41 64.43 25.86
CA ILE A 532 -13.53 63.28 25.65
C ILE A 532 -14.19 61.99 26.13
N ALA A 533 -14.86 61.99 27.29
CA ALA A 533 -15.54 60.80 27.81
C ALA A 533 -16.72 60.37 26.92
N SER A 534 -17.53 61.33 26.47
CA SER A 534 -18.67 61.05 25.56
C SER A 534 -18.20 60.58 24.18
N SER A 535 -17.14 61.16 23.61
CA SER A 535 -16.59 60.70 22.33
C SER A 535 -16.02 59.28 22.43
N VAL A 536 -15.34 58.94 23.54
CA VAL A 536 -14.86 57.57 23.80
C VAL A 536 -16.01 56.56 23.91
N ILE A 537 -17.10 56.90 24.60
CA ILE A 537 -18.28 56.02 24.73
C ILE A 537 -18.95 55.80 23.37
N VAL A 538 -19.14 56.87 22.58
CA VAL A 538 -19.72 56.77 21.22
C VAL A 538 -18.83 55.91 20.33
N VAL A 539 -17.52 56.07 20.40
CA VAL A 539 -16.55 55.30 19.62
C VAL A 539 -16.55 53.83 20.03
N ALA A 540 -16.55 53.53 21.33
CA ALA A 540 -16.65 52.17 21.84
C ALA A 540 -17.97 51.49 21.42
N GLY A 541 -19.07 52.26 21.44
CA GLY A 541 -20.39 51.81 20.97
C GLY A 541 -20.42 51.53 19.47
N VAL A 542 -19.85 52.42 18.65
CA VAL A 542 -19.76 52.22 17.19
C VAL A 542 -18.85 51.04 16.85
N LEU A 543 -17.72 50.89 17.53
CA LEU A 543 -16.81 49.75 17.33
C LEU A 543 -17.45 48.42 17.69
N THR A 544 -18.21 48.34 18.78
CA THR A 544 -18.96 47.12 19.15
C THR A 544 -20.06 46.82 18.13
N LEU A 545 -20.78 47.83 17.64
CA LEU A 545 -21.84 47.65 16.63
C LEU A 545 -21.27 47.23 15.27
N ILE A 546 -20.11 47.77 14.88
CA ILE A 546 -19.36 47.35 13.70
C ILE A 546 -18.87 45.90 13.85
N HIS A 547 -18.34 45.52 15.02
CA HIS A 547 -17.91 44.14 15.28
C HIS A 547 -19.07 43.14 15.13
N TYR A 548 -20.24 43.46 15.69
CA TYR A 548 -21.43 42.61 15.59
C TYR A 548 -22.00 42.53 14.17
N THR A 549 -22.02 43.64 13.42
CA THR A 549 -22.50 43.64 12.02
C THR A 549 -21.60 42.83 11.09
N PHE A 550 -20.27 42.88 11.29
CA PHE A 550 -19.35 42.00 10.55
C PHE A 550 -19.53 40.53 10.92
N LYS A 551 -19.70 40.20 12.21
CA LYS A 551 -19.93 38.82 12.67
C LYS A 551 -21.24 38.24 12.12
N LEU A 552 -22.29 39.07 12.03
CA LEU A 552 -23.57 38.72 11.43
C LEU A 552 -23.43 38.46 9.91
N LYS A 553 -22.67 39.31 9.21
CA LYS A 553 -22.39 39.13 7.77
C LYS A 553 -21.59 37.86 7.50
N ASP A 554 -20.54 37.58 8.27
CA ASP A 554 -19.74 36.35 8.16
C ASP A 554 -20.60 35.10 8.40
N TRP A 555 -21.57 35.17 9.33
CA TRP A 555 -22.53 34.09 9.60
C TRP A 555 -23.51 33.87 8.44
N ILE A 556 -24.06 34.96 7.87
CA ILE A 556 -24.96 34.91 6.71
C ILE A 556 -24.24 34.35 5.47
N VAL A 557 -22.99 34.75 5.22
CA VAL A 557 -22.21 34.25 4.08
C VAL A 557 -21.86 32.77 4.26
N LYS A 558 -21.51 32.32 5.46
CA LYS A 558 -21.29 30.89 5.75
C LYS A 558 -22.54 30.04 5.57
N THR A 559 -23.71 30.56 5.94
CA THR A 559 -24.98 29.83 5.80
C THR A 559 -25.52 29.80 4.37
N LEU A 560 -25.23 30.81 3.55
CA LEU A 560 -25.63 30.87 2.14
C LEU A 560 -24.71 30.11 1.19
N ASN A 561 -23.41 29.97 1.50
CA ASN A 561 -22.43 29.32 0.61
C ASN A 561 -22.25 27.81 0.83
N GLY A 562 -23.08 27.16 1.64
CA GLY A 562 -23.27 25.71 1.64
C GLY A 562 -21.98 24.88 1.52
N ARG A 563 -21.06 25.05 2.46
CA ARG A 563 -20.05 24.06 2.84
C ARG A 563 -20.05 23.90 4.35
#